data_AF-A0A081NCS1-F1
#
_entry.id   AF-A0A081NCS1-F1
#
_cell.length_a   1.000
_cell.length_b   1.000
_cell.length_c   1.000
_cell.angle_alpha   90.00
_cell.angle_beta   90.00
_cell.angle_gamma   90.00
#
_symmetry.space_group_name_H-M   'P 1'
#
loop_
_entity.id
_entity.type
_entity.pdbx_description
1 polymer ?
#
loop_
_entity_poly.entity_id
_entity_poly.type
_entity_poly.pdbx_seq_one_letter_code
_entity_poly.pdbx_strand_id
1 'polypeptide(L)'
;MDMSKAYIKSVMENAPQADQKIALDKLHIAQSLGRAVNKVRIEENKTLINQGVELLKGTRYSWLTNPENMSEEQWDNFEPLRNSTLKTARAWAIRQMAMSLWNYKSRVWAIKAWKKWLCWTQRCRLEPIKEVAKTVKKHL
;
A
#
# COMPACT_ATOMS: atom_id res chain seq x y z
N MET A 1 10.25 -11.56 -12.69
CA MET A 1 11.25 -12.48 -12.11
C MET A 1 10.49 -13.47 -11.25
N ASP A 2 10.23 -14.66 -11.77
CA ASP A 2 9.59 -15.74 -11.03
C ASP A 2 10.64 -16.45 -10.18
N MET A 3 10.47 -16.38 -8.86
CA MET A 3 11.31 -17.10 -7.91
C MET A 3 10.84 -18.57 -7.88
N SER A 4 11.56 -19.44 -8.60
CA SER A 4 11.25 -20.86 -8.65
C SER A 4 11.42 -21.52 -7.27
N LYS A 5 10.58 -22.53 -6.97
CA LYS A 5 10.59 -23.27 -5.70
C LYS A 5 11.95 -23.88 -5.34
N ALA A 6 12.79 -24.15 -6.35
CA ALA A 6 14.15 -24.67 -6.17
C ALA A 6 15.09 -23.65 -5.51
N TYR A 7 14.93 -22.36 -5.83
CA TYR A 7 15.72 -21.28 -5.22
C TYR A 7 15.37 -21.09 -3.74
N ILE A 8 14.08 -21.20 -3.40
CA ILE A 8 13.59 -21.12 -2.02
C ILE A 8 14.17 -22.27 -1.17
N LYS A 9 14.22 -23.48 -1.71
CA LYS A 9 14.75 -24.65 -1.00
C LYS A 9 16.26 -24.53 -0.70
N SER A 10 17.04 -24.06 -1.68
CA SER A 10 18.49 -23.87 -1.53
C SER A 10 18.86 -22.81 -0.48
N VAL A 11 18.04 -21.76 -0.34
CA VAL A 11 18.22 -20.71 0.68
C VAL A 11 17.80 -21.18 2.07
N MET A 12 16.77 -22.03 2.18
CA MET A 12 16.34 -22.62 3.47
C MET A 12 17.39 -23.57 4.05
N GLU A 13 18.09 -24.34 3.21
CA GLU A 13 19.08 -25.32 3.66
C GLU A 13 20.39 -24.68 4.17
N ASN A 14 20.67 -23.42 3.82
CA ASN A 14 21.95 -22.76 4.11
C ASN A 14 21.88 -21.53 5.03
N ALA A 15 20.70 -21.15 5.53
CA ALA A 15 20.53 -19.96 6.37
C ALA A 15 19.70 -20.26 7.62
N PRO A 16 20.32 -20.45 8.82
CA PRO A 16 19.63 -20.79 10.06
C PRO A 16 18.82 -19.65 10.69
N GLN A 17 18.15 -18.82 9.86
CA GLN A 17 17.16 -17.78 10.21
C GLN A 17 16.18 -17.50 9.03
N ALA A 18 15.96 -18.47 8.13
CA ALA A 18 15.11 -18.29 6.94
C ALA A 18 13.68 -17.83 7.27
N ASP A 19 13.14 -18.20 8.44
CA ASP A 19 11.81 -17.79 8.91
C ASP A 19 11.75 -16.30 9.30
N GLN A 20 12.87 -15.70 9.74
CA GLN A 20 12.99 -14.25 9.98
C GLN A 20 13.23 -13.46 8.68
N LYS A 21 13.69 -14.16 7.63
CA LYS A 21 13.87 -13.68 6.25
C LYS A 21 12.69 -14.05 5.34
N ILE A 22 11.50 -14.31 5.88
CA ILE A 22 10.28 -14.22 5.06
C ILE A 22 10.12 -12.75 4.68
N ALA A 23 10.80 -12.44 3.59
CA ALA A 23 10.91 -11.14 2.97
C ALA A 23 9.50 -10.60 2.78
N LEU A 24 9.18 -9.53 3.49
CA LEU A 24 8.21 -8.58 2.97
C LEU A 24 8.83 -7.96 1.72
N ASP A 25 8.81 -8.71 0.62
CA ASP A 25 9.21 -8.17 -0.66
C ASP A 25 8.28 -6.98 -0.99
N LYS A 26 8.78 -6.07 -1.84
CA LYS A 26 8.04 -4.89 -2.27
C LYS A 26 6.63 -5.25 -2.77
N LEU A 27 6.49 -6.41 -3.42
CA LEU A 27 5.24 -6.87 -4.03
C LEU A 27 4.22 -7.27 -2.97
N HIS A 28 4.61 -7.98 -1.91
CA HIS A 28 3.71 -8.42 -0.85
C HIS A 28 3.14 -7.23 -0.07
N ILE A 29 3.98 -6.24 0.26
CA ILE A 29 3.51 -5.00 0.89
C ILE A 29 2.64 -4.19 -0.07
N ALA A 30 3.04 -4.06 -1.35
CA ALA A 30 2.25 -3.37 -2.36
C ALA A 30 0.84 -3.97 -2.52
N GLN A 31 0.77 -5.30 -2.62
CA GLN A 31 -0.49 -6.04 -2.70
C GLN A 31 -1.33 -5.88 -1.43
N SER A 32 -0.72 -5.98 -0.25
CA SER A 32 -1.43 -5.83 1.02
C SER A 32 -1.99 -4.42 1.20
N LEU A 33 -1.21 -3.38 0.87
CA LEU A 33 -1.69 -2.00 0.86
C LEU A 33 -2.75 -1.78 -0.20
N GLY A 34 -2.62 -2.36 -1.40
CA GLY A 34 -3.64 -2.28 -2.43
C GLY A 34 -4.97 -2.90 -2.00
N ARG A 35 -4.93 -4.08 -1.35
CA ARG A 35 -6.13 -4.69 -0.73
C ARG A 35 -6.72 -3.78 0.35
N ALA A 36 -5.89 -3.18 1.21
CA ALA A 36 -6.35 -2.26 2.24
C ALA A 36 -7.02 -0.99 1.68
N VAL A 37 -6.44 -0.38 0.64
CA VAL A 37 -7.04 0.76 -0.08
C VAL A 37 -8.40 0.39 -0.64
N ASN A 38 -8.53 -0.77 -1.31
CA ASN A 38 -9.82 -1.19 -1.84
C ASN A 38 -10.84 -1.52 -0.74
N LYS A 39 -10.42 -2.03 0.42
CA LYS A 39 -11.33 -2.22 1.58
C LYS A 39 -11.88 -0.88 2.06
N VAL A 40 -11.02 0.11 2.28
CA VAL A 40 -11.43 1.49 2.65
C VAL A 40 -12.40 2.05 1.61
N ARG A 41 -12.11 1.89 0.32
CA ARG A 41 -13.00 2.31 -0.78
C ARG A 41 -14.37 1.65 -0.70
N ILE A 42 -14.45 0.35 -0.44
CA ILE A 42 -15.73 -0.36 -0.32
C ILE A 42 -16.55 0.18 0.84
N GLU A 43 -15.93 0.35 2.01
CA GLU A 43 -16.57 0.87 3.23
C GLU A 43 -17.06 2.33 3.03
N GLU A 44 -16.22 3.17 2.45
CA GLU A 44 -16.56 4.56 2.16
C GLU A 44 -17.65 4.67 1.09
N ASN A 45 -17.55 3.89 0.00
CA ASN A 45 -18.55 3.88 -1.08
C ASN A 45 -19.92 3.46 -0.58
N LYS A 46 -20.01 2.47 0.33
CA LYS A 46 -21.28 2.10 0.97
C LYS A 46 -21.89 3.28 1.74
N THR A 47 -21.07 4.02 2.46
CA THR A 47 -21.52 5.19 3.23
C THR A 47 -22.01 6.31 2.30
N LEU A 48 -21.28 6.58 1.22
CA LEU A 48 -21.63 7.61 0.24
C LEU A 48 -22.91 7.27 -0.53
N ILE A 49 -23.08 6.02 -0.95
CA ILE A 49 -24.31 5.57 -1.64
C ILE A 49 -25.53 5.75 -0.74
N ASN A 50 -25.43 5.43 0.56
CA ASN A 50 -26.51 5.66 1.51
C ASN A 50 -26.86 7.15 1.69
N GLN A 51 -25.95 8.06 1.31
CA GLN A 51 -26.14 9.50 1.29
C GLN A 51 -26.57 10.02 -0.10
N GLY A 52 -26.80 9.13 -1.07
CA GLY A 52 -27.15 9.49 -2.45
C GLY A 52 -25.96 9.94 -3.32
N VAL A 53 -24.73 9.72 -2.86
CA VAL A 53 -23.50 10.17 -3.55
C VAL A 53 -22.79 8.96 -4.17
N GLU A 54 -22.63 8.96 -5.50
CA GLU A 54 -21.99 7.85 -6.24
C GLU A 54 -20.50 8.12 -6.62
N LEU A 55 -19.81 9.00 -5.90
CA LEU A 55 -18.46 9.48 -6.27
C LEU A 55 -17.40 8.38 -6.41
N LEU A 56 -17.49 7.28 -5.65
CA LEU A 56 -16.51 6.18 -5.68
C LEU A 56 -16.89 5.03 -6.62
N LYS A 57 -18.03 5.10 -7.30
CA LYS A 57 -18.50 4.09 -8.25
C LYS A 57 -17.57 4.06 -9.47
N GLY A 58 -17.20 2.87 -9.94
CA GLY A 58 -16.27 2.71 -11.08
C GLY A 58 -14.80 3.08 -10.82
N THR A 59 -14.46 3.78 -9.74
CA THR A 59 -13.10 4.31 -9.49
C THR A 59 -12.07 3.27 -9.02
N ARG A 60 -12.44 1.99 -8.86
CA ARG A 60 -11.60 0.95 -8.23
C ARG A 60 -10.20 0.89 -8.85
N TYR A 61 -10.11 0.85 -10.17
CA TYR A 61 -8.84 0.67 -10.86
C TYR A 61 -7.96 1.92 -10.76
N SER A 62 -8.55 3.12 -10.78
CA SER A 62 -7.82 4.38 -10.56
C SER A 62 -7.04 4.37 -9.23
N TRP A 63 -7.60 3.78 -8.16
CA TRP A 63 -6.91 3.65 -6.88
C TRP A 63 -5.86 2.54 -6.81
N LEU A 64 -5.88 1.57 -7.73
CA LEU A 64 -5.01 0.39 -7.67
C LEU A 64 -3.83 0.45 -8.64
N THR A 65 -4.00 1.17 -9.75
CA THR A 65 -2.99 1.42 -10.77
C THR A 65 -1.89 2.33 -10.22
N ASN A 66 -0.64 2.02 -10.55
CA ASN A 66 0.48 2.91 -10.22
C ASN A 66 0.43 4.13 -11.16
N PRO A 67 0.69 5.36 -10.68
CA PRO A 67 0.70 6.56 -11.52
C PRO A 67 1.58 6.46 -12.76
N GLU A 68 2.73 5.78 -12.65
CA GLU A 68 3.66 5.53 -13.77
C GLU A 68 3.06 4.72 -14.92
N ASN A 69 1.93 4.02 -14.67
CA ASN A 69 1.22 3.21 -15.66
C ASN A 69 -0.11 3.85 -16.10
N MET A 70 -0.42 5.06 -15.65
CA MET A 70 -1.62 5.77 -16.07
C MET A 70 -1.35 6.57 -17.35
N SER A 71 -2.32 6.62 -18.25
CA SER A 71 -2.31 7.65 -19.30
C SER A 71 -2.59 9.03 -18.70
N GLU A 72 -2.27 10.09 -19.44
CA GLU A 72 -2.55 11.47 -19.05
C GLU A 72 -4.05 11.67 -18.77
N GLU A 73 -4.93 11.20 -19.67
CA GLU A 73 -6.39 11.24 -19.47
C GLU A 73 -6.84 10.49 -18.20
N GLN A 74 -6.24 9.34 -17.91
CA GLN A 74 -6.55 8.60 -16.68
C GLN A 74 -6.10 9.36 -15.44
N TRP A 75 -4.95 10.04 -15.52
CA TRP A 75 -4.42 10.87 -14.45
C TRP A 75 -5.31 12.08 -14.18
N ASP A 76 -5.70 12.82 -15.23
CA ASP A 76 -6.54 14.03 -15.11
C ASP A 76 -7.90 13.73 -14.48
N ASN A 77 -8.49 12.58 -14.84
CA ASN A 77 -9.74 12.12 -14.22
C ASN A 77 -9.54 11.67 -12.76
N PHE A 78 -8.35 11.19 -12.40
CA PHE A 78 -8.05 10.66 -11.07
C PHE A 78 -7.58 11.75 -10.10
N GLU A 79 -6.90 12.79 -10.59
CA GLU A 79 -6.30 13.85 -9.79
C GLU A 79 -7.30 14.54 -8.84
N PRO A 80 -8.51 14.93 -9.28
CA PRO A 80 -9.51 15.53 -8.39
C PRO A 80 -9.91 14.57 -7.25
N LEU A 81 -10.01 13.27 -7.54
CA LEU A 81 -10.39 12.26 -6.56
C LEU A 81 -9.31 12.10 -5.49
N ARG A 82 -8.03 12.01 -5.86
CA ARG A 82 -6.92 11.89 -4.88
C ARG A 82 -6.68 13.17 -4.08
N ASN A 83 -7.06 14.33 -4.61
CA ASN A 83 -6.92 15.63 -3.92
C ASN A 83 -8.16 15.97 -3.07
N SER A 84 -9.15 15.07 -2.98
CA SER A 84 -10.37 15.26 -2.19
C SER A 84 -10.19 14.89 -0.71
N THR A 85 -11.26 15.09 0.08
CA THR A 85 -11.33 14.71 1.50
C THR A 85 -11.67 13.24 1.74
N LEU A 86 -11.71 12.42 0.69
CA LEU A 86 -12.04 10.99 0.78
C LEU A 86 -11.04 10.22 1.68
N LYS A 87 -11.57 9.33 2.50
CA LYS A 87 -10.77 8.34 3.25
C LYS A 87 -9.97 7.46 2.29
N THR A 88 -10.54 7.13 1.13
CA THR A 88 -9.88 6.39 0.07
C THR A 88 -8.68 7.14 -0.49
N ALA A 89 -8.80 8.45 -0.70
CA ALA A 89 -7.69 9.30 -1.15
C ALA A 89 -6.54 9.29 -0.14
N ARG A 90 -6.86 9.42 1.15
CA ARG A 90 -5.86 9.29 2.23
C ARG A 90 -5.22 7.90 2.28
N ALA A 91 -6.01 6.83 2.13
CA ALA A 91 -5.49 5.46 2.10
C ALA A 91 -4.50 5.27 0.94
N TRP A 92 -4.84 5.81 -0.23
CA TRP A 92 -4.01 5.78 -1.42
C TRP A 92 -2.70 6.55 -1.21
N ALA A 93 -2.75 7.76 -0.66
CA ALA A 93 -1.54 8.54 -0.37
C ALA A 93 -0.58 7.80 0.59
N ILE A 94 -1.12 7.11 1.59
CA ILE A 94 -0.33 6.26 2.50
C ILE A 94 0.35 5.12 1.73
N ARG A 95 -0.37 4.45 0.82
CA ARG A 95 0.21 3.41 -0.04
C ARG A 95 1.35 3.97 -0.89
N GLN A 96 1.13 5.12 -1.55
CA GLN A 96 2.13 5.73 -2.42
C GLN A 96 3.39 6.13 -1.65
N MET A 97 3.23 6.69 -0.46
CA MET A 97 4.38 7.00 0.40
C MET A 97 5.17 5.73 0.71
N ALA A 98 4.52 4.62 1.11
CA ALA A 98 5.21 3.36 1.31
C ALA A 98 5.98 2.91 0.06
N MET A 99 5.35 2.92 -1.11
CA MET A 99 5.99 2.49 -2.36
C MET A 99 7.23 3.32 -2.70
N SER A 100 7.21 4.62 -2.42
CA SER A 100 8.37 5.49 -2.61
C SER A 100 9.55 5.16 -1.70
N LEU A 101 9.33 4.50 -0.56
CA LEU A 101 10.39 4.16 0.39
C LEU A 101 11.40 3.15 -0.15
N TRP A 102 11.05 2.37 -1.17
CA TRP A 102 11.99 1.47 -1.85
C TRP A 102 13.01 2.19 -2.74
N ASN A 103 12.82 3.49 -3.01
CA ASN A 103 13.75 4.27 -3.82
C ASN A 103 14.92 4.85 -3.00
N TYR A 104 14.92 4.65 -1.67
CA TYR A 104 16.04 5.10 -0.83
C TYR A 104 17.29 4.25 -1.07
N LYS A 105 18.41 4.92 -1.39
CA LYS A 105 19.73 4.29 -1.49
C LYS A 105 20.41 4.11 -0.12
N SER A 106 20.13 5.00 0.83
CA SER A 106 20.71 4.97 2.17
C SER A 106 19.80 4.24 3.17
N ARG A 107 20.34 3.18 3.80
CA ARG A 107 19.64 2.39 4.82
C ARG A 107 19.16 3.23 6.00
N VAL A 108 19.98 4.16 6.48
CA VAL A 108 19.64 5.01 7.64
C VAL A 108 18.44 5.90 7.32
N TRP A 109 18.42 6.50 6.14
CA TRP A 109 17.29 7.33 5.69
C TRP A 109 16.03 6.50 5.44
N ALA A 110 16.17 5.30 4.86
CA ALA A 110 15.06 4.38 4.67
C ALA A 110 14.39 4.02 6.01
N ILE A 111 15.17 3.66 7.04
CA ILE A 111 14.64 3.32 8.37
C ILE A 111 13.90 4.51 8.99
N LYS A 112 14.47 5.73 8.91
CA LYS A 112 13.81 6.95 9.40
C LYS A 112 12.49 7.20 8.67
N ALA A 113 12.45 7.02 7.36
CA ALA A 113 11.26 7.22 6.56
C ALA A 113 10.17 6.17 6.85
N TRP A 114 10.55 4.90 7.04
CA TRP A 114 9.65 3.83 7.49
C TRP A 114 9.05 4.11 8.87
N LYS A 115 9.84 4.61 9.83
CA LYS A 115 9.34 5.03 11.14
C LYS A 115 8.32 6.17 11.01
N LYS A 116 8.60 7.17 10.17
CA LYS A 116 7.65 8.27 9.88
C LYS A 116 6.35 7.75 9.26
N TRP A 117 6.45 6.83 8.29
CA TRP A 117 5.30 6.20 7.67
C TRP A 117 4.46 5.43 8.70
N LEU A 118 5.08 4.62 9.56
CA LEU A 118 4.40 3.93 10.66
C LEU A 118 3.69 4.90 11.62
N CYS A 119 4.33 6.01 11.98
CA CYS A 119 3.70 7.03 12.82
C CYS A 119 2.45 7.64 12.17
N TRP A 120 2.46 7.86 10.85
CA TRP A 120 1.31 8.39 10.12
C TRP A 120 0.18 7.36 10.01
N THR A 121 0.51 6.11 9.67
CA THR A 121 -0.48 5.04 9.53
C THR A 121 -1.20 4.71 10.82
N GLN A 122 -0.52 4.74 11.97
CA GLN A 122 -1.18 4.52 13.27
C GLN A 122 -2.23 5.59 13.59
N ARG A 123 -2.07 6.82 13.09
CA ARG A 123 -2.97 7.95 13.33
C ARG A 123 -4.00 8.17 12.23
N CYS A 124 -3.99 7.36 11.16
CA CYS A 124 -4.84 7.62 9.99
C CYS A 124 -6.33 7.29 10.20
N ARG A 125 -6.70 6.62 11.29
CA ARG A 125 -8.08 6.15 11.59
C ARG A 125 -8.68 5.27 10.47
N LEU A 126 -7.84 4.52 9.76
CA LEU A 126 -8.24 3.55 8.74
C LEU A 126 -7.76 2.16 9.18
N GLU A 127 -8.65 1.36 9.77
CA GLU A 127 -8.27 0.04 10.31
C GLU A 127 -7.62 -0.89 9.26
N PRO A 128 -8.11 -0.98 8.00
CA PRO A 128 -7.46 -1.81 6.99
C PRO A 128 -5.98 -1.45 6.76
N ILE A 129 -5.62 -0.17 6.85
CA ILE A 129 -4.25 0.32 6.68
C ILE A 129 -3.42 0.06 7.94
N LYS A 130 -4.01 0.24 9.13
CA LYS A 130 -3.35 -0.03 10.42
C LYS A 130 -2.94 -1.49 10.54
N GLU A 131 -3.77 -2.43 10.07
CA GLU A 131 -3.41 -3.85 10.07
C GLU A 131 -2.17 -4.16 9.23
N VAL A 132 -2.07 -3.59 8.03
CA VAL A 132 -0.86 -3.74 7.20
C VAL A 132 0.35 -3.11 7.88
N ALA A 133 0.17 -1.95 8.50
CA ALA A 133 1.24 -1.27 9.24
C ALA A 133 1.71 -2.08 10.47
N LYS A 134 0.82 -2.80 11.17
CA LYS A 134 1.20 -3.71 12.25
C LYS A 134 2.09 -4.84 11.75
N THR A 135 1.75 -5.44 10.61
CA THR A 135 2.61 -6.45 9.97
C THR A 135 3.96 -5.86 9.62
N VAL A 136 4.00 -4.72 8.92
CA VAL A 136 5.26 -4.04 8.56
C VAL A 136 6.11 -3.72 9.80
N LYS A 137 5.51 -3.28 10.91
CA LYS A 137 6.23 -2.98 12.16
C LYS A 137 6.89 -4.20 12.80
N LYS A 138 6.32 -5.41 12.65
CA LYS A 138 6.92 -6.64 13.21
C LYS A 138 8.21 -7.05 12.52
N HIS A 139 8.45 -6.55 11.30
CA HIS A 139 9.54 -6.97 10.43
C HIS A 139 10.53 -5.83 10.11
N LEU A 140 10.41 -4.68 10.78
CA LEU A 140 11.28 -3.49 10.65
C LEU A 140 12.27 -3.40 11.81
#